data_AF-A0A857MSN3-F1
#
_entry.id   AF-A0A857MSN3-F1
#
_cell.length_a   1.000
_cell.length_b   1.000
_cell.length_c   1.000
_cell.angle_alpha   90.00
_cell.angle_beta   90.00
_cell.angle_gamma   90.00
#
_symmetry.space_group_name_H-M   'P 1'
#
loop_
_entity.id
_entity.type
_entity.pdbx_description
1 polymer ?
#
loop_
_entity_poly.entity_id
_entity_poly.type
_entity_poly.pdbx_seq_one_letter_code
_entity_poly.pdbx_strand_id
1 'polypeptide(L)'
;MNIAAIEAQEDVRQATEVLAYLETHDVREPAIAAGWTRTLIAGGATADIDISYVGQVHYRDAQQILREALDIVHPANQAMWDIEGIWNAELVYGVHHTVDNFLLYYLNSIDSVYLASDGRLHDPTNFGFQDATTRTLRMNMYDIADGRTPTASEHVNACLENCRRMAKFDWQPTAESAARIAAGVQYWPQLSVTEVEYFTRKLATKYSPAERPQARSIYAEFGWDFIFDL
;
A
#
# COMPACT_ATOMS: atom_id res chain seq x y z
N MET A 1 -20.82 4.42 -3.19
CA MET A 1 -19.79 5.43 -2.87
C MET A 1 -19.81 6.52 -3.93
N ASN A 2 -19.67 7.80 -3.54
CA ASN A 2 -19.63 8.92 -4.49
C ASN A 2 -18.19 9.46 -4.57
N ILE A 3 -17.43 8.99 -5.56
CA ILE A 3 -16.00 9.36 -5.73
C ILE A 3 -15.83 10.86 -5.94
N ALA A 4 -16.68 11.49 -6.74
CA ALA A 4 -16.62 12.94 -6.96
C ALA A 4 -16.82 13.75 -5.67
N ALA A 5 -17.61 13.24 -4.72
CA ALA A 5 -17.75 13.88 -3.41
C ALA A 5 -16.52 13.67 -2.51
N ILE A 6 -15.76 12.59 -2.69
CA ILE A 6 -14.48 12.37 -2.01
C ILE A 6 -13.40 13.28 -2.61
N GLU A 7 -13.30 13.33 -3.93
CA GLU A 7 -12.34 14.18 -4.65
C GLU A 7 -12.56 15.69 -4.37
N ALA A 8 -13.79 16.08 -4.02
CA ALA A 8 -14.13 17.45 -3.64
C ALA A 8 -13.83 17.79 -2.16
N GLN A 9 -13.34 16.84 -1.36
CA GLN A 9 -12.98 17.11 0.03
C GLN A 9 -11.76 18.03 0.12
N GLU A 10 -11.74 18.86 1.17
CA GLU A 10 -10.69 19.85 1.35
C GLU A 10 -9.32 19.20 1.50
N ASP A 11 -9.19 18.14 2.30
CA ASP A 11 -7.94 17.39 2.46
C ASP A 11 -7.42 16.79 1.14
N VAL A 12 -8.30 16.30 0.27
CA VAL A 12 -7.93 15.83 -1.07
C VAL A 12 -7.44 16.98 -1.94
N ARG A 13 -8.12 18.13 -1.91
CA ARG A 13 -7.68 19.34 -2.62
C ARG A 13 -6.29 19.79 -2.14
N GLN A 14 -6.06 19.80 -0.83
CA GLN A 14 -4.77 20.17 -0.24
C GLN A 14 -3.65 19.21 -0.64
N ALA A 15 -3.91 17.90 -0.59
CA ALA A 15 -2.96 16.89 -1.03
C ALA A 15 -2.65 17.03 -2.52
N THR A 16 -3.65 17.32 -3.34
CA THR A 16 -3.49 17.58 -4.78
C THR A 16 -2.58 18.78 -5.04
N GLU A 17 -2.74 19.88 -4.31
CA GLU A 17 -1.88 21.05 -4.44
C GLU A 17 -0.42 20.75 -4.10
N VAL A 18 -0.18 19.90 -3.09
CA VAL A 18 1.17 19.41 -2.76
C VAL A 18 1.74 18.56 -3.89
N LEU A 19 0.96 17.60 -4.42
CA LEU A 19 1.39 16.76 -5.55
C LEU A 19 1.71 17.59 -6.79
N ALA A 20 0.88 18.60 -7.10
CA ALA A 20 1.12 19.53 -8.19
C ALA A 20 2.41 20.35 -7.98
N TYR A 21 2.67 20.82 -6.75
CA TYR A 21 3.91 21.51 -6.42
C TYR A 21 5.13 20.61 -6.65
N LEU A 22 5.06 19.34 -6.23
CA LEU A 22 6.13 18.37 -6.44
C LEU A 22 6.44 18.19 -7.95
N GLU A 23 5.42 18.08 -8.79
CA GLU A 23 5.59 17.99 -10.24
C GLU A 23 6.24 19.22 -10.87
N THR A 24 5.92 20.43 -10.40
CA THR A 24 6.58 21.65 -10.89
C THR A 24 8.05 21.75 -10.48
N HIS A 25 8.51 20.86 -9.60
CA HIS A 25 9.89 20.76 -9.11
C HIS A 25 10.53 19.41 -9.49
N ASP A 26 10.17 18.88 -10.66
CA ASP A 26 10.75 17.69 -11.31
C ASP A 26 10.55 16.35 -10.58
N VAL A 27 9.75 16.31 -9.52
CA VAL A 27 9.31 15.04 -8.91
C VAL A 27 8.18 14.48 -9.79
N ARG A 28 8.50 13.50 -10.64
CA ARG A 28 7.62 13.02 -11.70
C ARG A 28 6.59 11.99 -11.19
N GLU A 29 5.33 12.15 -11.61
CA GLU A 29 4.20 11.29 -11.23
C GLU A 29 4.10 11.04 -9.70
N PRO A 30 4.17 12.07 -8.84
CA PRO A 30 3.99 11.88 -7.42
C PRO A 30 2.53 11.49 -7.15
N ALA A 31 2.35 10.43 -6.37
CA ALA A 31 1.02 9.91 -6.05
C ALA A 31 0.96 9.34 -4.63
N ILE A 32 -0.23 9.43 -4.04
CA ILE A 32 -0.54 8.94 -2.69
C ILE A 32 -1.45 7.73 -2.82
N ALA A 33 -1.15 6.63 -2.12
CA ALA A 33 -1.92 5.40 -2.19
C ALA A 33 -1.99 4.68 -0.84
N ALA A 34 -2.53 3.46 -0.82
CA ALA A 34 -2.62 2.58 0.34
C ALA A 34 -3.32 3.20 1.57
N GLY A 35 -2.57 3.55 2.62
CA GLY A 35 -3.09 3.94 3.94
C GLY A 35 -4.15 5.02 3.91
N TRP A 36 -3.79 6.12 3.25
CA TRP A 36 -4.59 7.33 3.21
C TRP A 36 -5.77 7.20 2.25
N THR A 37 -5.55 6.74 1.01
CA THR A 37 -6.63 6.55 0.04
C THR A 37 -7.66 5.52 0.49
N ARG A 38 -7.21 4.40 1.11
CA ARG A 38 -8.11 3.42 1.75
C ARG A 38 -8.99 4.07 2.81
N THR A 39 -8.43 4.93 3.65
CA THR A 39 -9.18 5.63 4.71
C THR A 39 -10.24 6.57 4.11
N LEU A 40 -9.93 7.28 3.02
CA LEU A 40 -10.89 8.13 2.33
C LEU A 40 -12.07 7.34 1.75
N ILE A 41 -11.81 6.19 1.14
CA ILE A 41 -12.84 5.40 0.43
C ILE A 41 -13.63 4.46 1.35
N ALA A 42 -12.98 3.84 2.33
CA ALA A 42 -13.58 2.82 3.20
C ALA A 42 -13.90 3.36 4.62
N GLY A 43 -13.47 4.58 4.93
CA GLY A 43 -13.52 5.15 6.28
C GLY A 43 -12.42 4.59 7.19
N GLY A 44 -12.24 5.24 8.34
CA GLY A 44 -11.26 4.85 9.36
C GLY A 44 -10.33 5.99 9.74
N ALA A 45 -9.22 5.65 10.38
CA ALA A 45 -8.14 6.58 10.67
C ALA A 45 -6.92 6.22 9.81
N THR A 46 -6.28 7.25 9.26
CA THR A 46 -4.94 7.16 8.66
C THR A 46 -3.93 7.69 9.66
N ALA A 47 -2.72 7.12 9.67
CA ALA A 47 -1.65 7.58 10.55
C ALA A 47 -0.81 8.68 9.89
N ASP A 48 -0.70 8.63 8.56
CA ASP A 48 0.26 9.38 7.76
C ASP A 48 -0.18 9.44 6.28
N ILE A 49 0.51 10.28 5.51
CA ILE A 49 0.46 10.38 4.06
C ILE A 49 1.84 10.07 3.50
N ASP A 50 1.92 9.00 2.71
CA ASP A 50 3.11 8.58 1.97
C ASP A 50 3.00 9.00 0.50
N ILE A 51 4.14 9.27 -0.14
CA ILE A 51 4.21 9.61 -1.57
C ILE A 51 5.17 8.66 -2.28
N SER A 52 4.68 8.04 -3.36
CA SER A 52 5.53 7.36 -4.32
C SER A 52 5.66 8.20 -5.58
N TYR A 53 6.83 8.20 -6.20
CA TYR A 53 7.08 8.91 -7.45
C TYR A 53 8.14 8.18 -8.29
N VAL A 54 8.37 8.62 -9.53
CA VAL A 54 9.41 8.09 -10.44
C VAL A 54 10.31 9.22 -10.97
N GLY A 55 11.36 8.89 -11.71
CA GLY A 55 12.27 9.86 -12.32
C GLY A 55 13.62 9.99 -11.62
N GLN A 56 14.35 11.05 -11.95
CA GLN A 56 15.78 11.20 -11.62
C GLN A 56 16.03 11.85 -10.25
N VAL A 57 15.03 12.50 -9.66
CA VAL A 57 15.18 13.16 -8.35
C VAL A 57 15.45 12.10 -7.29
N HIS A 58 16.49 12.30 -6.49
CA HIS A 58 16.82 11.40 -5.41
C HIS A 58 15.87 11.64 -4.22
N TYR A 59 15.53 10.59 -3.46
CA TYR A 59 14.52 10.69 -2.38
C TYR A 59 14.83 11.79 -1.36
N ARG A 60 16.09 12.03 -1.00
CA ARG A 60 16.48 13.13 -0.09
C ARG A 60 16.16 14.52 -0.63
N ASP A 61 16.29 14.72 -1.94
CA ASP A 61 15.97 16.00 -2.56
C ASP A 61 14.44 16.16 -2.65
N ALA A 62 13.72 15.09 -3.02
CA ALA A 62 12.25 15.08 -2.98
C ALA A 62 11.70 15.36 -1.57
N GLN A 63 12.36 14.85 -0.51
CA GLN A 63 12.03 15.16 0.87
C GLN A 63 12.17 16.65 1.19
N GLN A 64 13.20 17.31 0.65
CA GLN A 64 13.38 18.75 0.82
C GLN A 64 12.29 19.54 0.08
N ILE A 65 12.00 19.16 -1.16
CA ILE A 65 10.93 19.77 -1.97
C ILE A 65 9.56 19.58 -1.29
N LEU A 66 9.29 18.43 -0.69
CA LEU A 66 8.05 18.18 0.06
C LEU A 66 7.92 19.10 1.27
N ARG A 67 9.00 19.35 2.02
CA ARG A 67 8.96 20.31 3.15
C ARG A 67 8.61 21.70 2.67
N GLU A 68 9.24 22.15 1.58
CA GLU A 68 8.96 23.46 0.96
C GLU A 68 7.51 23.55 0.47
N ALA A 69 7.00 22.50 -0.18
CA ALA A 69 5.60 22.41 -0.60
C ALA A 69 4.66 22.57 0.60
N LEU A 70 4.93 21.88 1.71
CA LEU A 70 4.07 21.94 2.89
C LEU A 70 4.17 23.28 3.62
N ASP A 71 5.32 23.94 3.64
CA ASP A 71 5.48 25.29 4.20
C ASP A 71 4.66 26.33 3.41
N ILE A 72 4.62 26.19 2.08
CA ILE A 72 3.95 27.15 1.18
C ILE A 72 2.45 26.90 1.10
N VAL A 73 2.06 25.64 0.90
CA VAL A 73 0.69 25.29 0.56
C VAL A 73 -0.15 25.12 1.83
N HIS A 74 0.29 24.33 2.81
CA HIS A 74 -0.51 23.99 4.01
C HIS A 74 0.34 23.77 5.29
N PRO A 75 0.94 24.83 5.89
CA PRO A 75 1.87 24.68 7.02
C PRO A 75 1.23 24.07 8.27
N ALA A 76 -0.09 24.22 8.44
CA ALA A 76 -0.83 23.65 9.57
C ALA A 76 -1.01 22.11 9.49
N ASN A 77 -0.82 21.51 8.30
CA ASN A 77 -1.09 20.09 8.07
C ASN A 77 0.19 19.23 7.97
N GLN A 78 1.37 19.82 8.19
CA GLN A 78 2.65 19.13 8.07
C GLN A 78 2.75 17.84 8.89
N ALA A 79 2.13 17.82 10.07
CA ALA A 79 2.19 16.67 10.97
C ALA A 79 1.51 15.40 10.42
N MET A 80 0.67 15.51 9.38
CA MET A 80 0.02 14.37 8.72
C MET A 80 0.89 13.73 7.63
N TRP A 81 1.96 14.39 7.19
CA TRP A 81 2.79 13.90 6.10
C TRP A 81 4.01 13.17 6.64
N ASP A 82 4.22 11.93 6.20
CA ASP A 82 5.50 11.27 6.45
C ASP A 82 6.50 11.79 5.42
N ILE A 83 7.33 12.73 5.87
CA ILE A 83 8.38 13.26 5.01
C ILE A 83 9.37 12.17 4.63
N GLU A 84 9.68 11.21 5.52
CA GLU A 84 10.54 10.09 5.15
C GLU A 84 9.83 9.08 4.24
N GLY A 85 8.50 9.10 4.25
CA GLY A 85 7.58 8.34 3.41
C GLY A 85 7.43 8.82 1.97
N ILE A 86 8.18 9.85 1.53
CA ILE A 86 8.37 10.13 0.09
C ILE A 86 9.55 9.34 -0.48
N TRP A 87 9.28 8.50 -1.48
CA TRP A 87 10.29 7.58 -2.00
C TRP A 87 10.18 7.37 -3.52
N ASN A 88 11.33 7.13 -4.14
CA ASN A 88 11.47 6.99 -5.60
C ASN A 88 11.32 5.52 -6.00
N ALA A 89 10.21 5.17 -6.64
CA ALA A 89 9.92 3.81 -7.08
C ALA A 89 10.79 3.33 -8.23
N GLU A 90 11.22 4.23 -9.11
CA GLU A 90 12.13 3.88 -10.20
C GLU A 90 13.51 3.50 -9.67
N LEU A 91 14.04 4.23 -8.69
CA LEU A 91 15.33 3.90 -8.09
C LEU A 91 15.29 2.65 -7.21
N VAL A 92 14.18 2.44 -6.48
CA VAL A 92 14.07 1.32 -5.53
C VAL A 92 13.68 0.02 -6.22
N TYR A 93 12.77 0.08 -7.20
CA TYR A 93 12.17 -1.11 -7.83
C TYR A 93 12.37 -1.20 -9.33
N GLY A 94 12.92 -0.16 -9.98
CA GLY A 94 13.12 -0.16 -11.43
C GLY A 94 11.83 0.04 -12.24
N VAL A 95 10.74 0.48 -11.62
CA VAL A 95 9.49 0.78 -12.33
C VAL A 95 9.57 2.15 -13.01
N HIS A 96 8.95 2.30 -14.19
CA HIS A 96 9.02 3.56 -14.94
C HIS A 96 7.79 4.46 -14.76
N HIS A 97 6.69 3.90 -14.25
CA HIS A 97 5.48 4.64 -13.87
C HIS A 97 5.09 4.35 -12.43
N THR A 98 4.58 5.36 -11.74
CA THR A 98 4.22 5.22 -10.32
C THR A 98 3.08 4.21 -10.11
N VAL A 99 2.17 4.09 -11.10
CA VAL A 99 1.09 3.11 -11.07
C VAL A 99 1.58 1.65 -11.03
N ASP A 100 2.71 1.34 -11.69
CA ASP A 100 3.28 -0.01 -11.69
C ASP A 100 3.71 -0.42 -10.29
N ASN A 101 4.25 0.51 -9.50
CA ASN A 101 4.56 0.26 -8.10
C ASN A 101 3.31 -0.14 -7.31
N PHE A 102 2.20 0.58 -7.49
CA PHE A 102 0.96 0.30 -6.77
C PHE A 102 0.34 -1.04 -7.15
N LEU A 103 0.51 -1.45 -8.41
CA LEU A 103 0.06 -2.75 -8.89
C LEU A 103 0.98 -3.88 -8.40
N LEU A 104 2.29 -3.68 -8.37
CA LEU A 104 3.25 -4.72 -7.97
C LEU A 104 3.38 -4.90 -6.45
N TYR A 105 3.37 -3.82 -5.67
CA TYR A 105 3.82 -3.85 -4.27
C TYR A 105 2.74 -3.55 -3.22
N TYR A 106 1.58 -3.00 -3.60
CA TYR A 106 0.44 -2.87 -2.68
C TYR A 106 -0.53 -4.06 -2.70
N LEU A 107 -0.35 -4.98 -3.64
CA LEU A 107 -0.80 -6.38 -3.62
C LEU A 107 -2.32 -6.62 -3.68
N ASN A 108 -3.15 -5.66 -3.31
CA ASN A 108 -4.61 -5.76 -3.33
C ASN A 108 -5.26 -4.51 -3.95
N SER A 109 -6.43 -4.71 -4.55
CA SER A 109 -7.16 -3.69 -5.32
C SER A 109 -7.43 -2.41 -4.54
N ILE A 110 -7.80 -2.52 -3.27
CA ILE A 110 -8.14 -1.38 -2.42
C ILE A 110 -6.90 -0.50 -2.19
N ASP A 111 -5.76 -1.10 -1.85
CA ASP A 111 -4.53 -0.34 -1.61
C ASP A 111 -3.87 0.17 -2.91
N SER A 112 -4.24 -0.39 -4.07
CA SER A 112 -3.78 0.09 -5.38
C SER A 112 -4.53 1.34 -5.87
N VAL A 113 -5.59 1.78 -5.19
CA VAL A 113 -6.25 3.07 -5.48
C VAL A 113 -5.33 4.22 -5.06
N TYR A 114 -5.10 5.16 -5.96
CA TYR A 114 -4.16 6.26 -5.72
C TYR A 114 -4.73 7.63 -6.11
N LEU A 115 -4.33 8.68 -5.39
CA LEU A 115 -4.53 10.08 -5.76
C LEU A 115 -3.33 10.54 -6.58
N ALA A 116 -3.58 11.19 -7.72
CA ALA A 116 -2.55 11.83 -8.55
C ALA A 116 -2.67 13.37 -8.49
N SER A 117 -1.69 14.06 -9.09
CA SER A 117 -1.63 15.53 -9.19
C SER A 117 -2.79 16.15 -9.97
N ASP A 118 -3.54 15.37 -10.76
CA ASP A 118 -4.75 15.81 -11.46
C ASP A 118 -5.97 15.96 -10.53
N GLY A 119 -5.81 15.65 -9.25
CA GLY A 119 -6.84 15.74 -8.21
C GLY A 119 -7.87 14.62 -8.26
N ARG A 120 -7.57 13.52 -8.97
CA ARG A 120 -8.47 12.38 -9.11
C ARG A 120 -7.94 11.15 -8.41
N LEU A 121 -8.88 10.36 -7.91
CA LEU A 121 -8.60 9.00 -7.47
C LEU A 121 -8.64 8.07 -8.67
N HIS A 122 -7.58 7.31 -8.87
CA HIS A 122 -7.42 6.35 -9.95
C HIS A 122 -7.50 4.94 -9.38
N ASP A 123 -8.31 4.09 -9.99
CA ASP A 123 -8.42 2.66 -9.67
C ASP A 123 -7.90 1.84 -10.85
N PRO A 124 -6.59 1.55 -10.89
CA PRO A 124 -5.96 0.85 -12.02
C PRO A 124 -6.40 -0.61 -12.11
N THR A 125 -7.00 -1.16 -11.04
CA THR A 125 -7.49 -2.54 -11.01
C THR A 125 -8.92 -2.67 -11.50
N ASN A 126 -9.65 -1.56 -11.62
CA ASN A 126 -11.10 -1.48 -11.84
C ASN A 126 -11.95 -2.17 -10.75
N PHE A 127 -11.34 -2.55 -9.63
CA PHE A 127 -12.03 -3.23 -8.54
C PHE A 127 -11.86 -2.51 -7.20
N GLY A 128 -10.82 -1.71 -7.00
CA GLY A 128 -10.46 -1.09 -5.72
C GLY A 128 -11.58 -0.27 -5.10
N PHE A 129 -12.30 0.53 -5.89
CA PHE A 129 -13.43 1.31 -5.36
C PHE A 129 -14.60 0.42 -4.90
N GLN A 130 -14.95 -0.58 -5.71
CA GLN A 130 -16.03 -1.50 -5.38
C GLN A 130 -15.65 -2.34 -4.16
N ASP A 131 -14.46 -2.93 -4.20
CA ASP A 131 -13.91 -3.80 -3.16
C ASP A 131 -13.78 -3.06 -1.83
N ALA A 132 -13.44 -1.76 -1.83
CA ALA A 132 -13.44 -0.95 -0.62
C ALA A 132 -14.84 -0.83 0.00
N THR A 133 -15.87 -0.63 -0.83
CA THR A 133 -17.26 -0.51 -0.37
C THR A 133 -17.78 -1.85 0.17
N THR A 134 -17.41 -2.96 -0.47
CA THR A 134 -17.87 -4.30 -0.09
C THR A 134 -16.95 -5.01 0.90
N ARG A 135 -15.87 -4.35 1.34
CA ARG A 135 -14.81 -4.92 2.18
C ARG A 135 -14.25 -6.23 1.60
N THR A 136 -14.07 -6.26 0.29
CA THR A 136 -13.57 -7.43 -0.43
C THR A 136 -12.05 -7.33 -0.56
N LEU A 137 -11.33 -8.35 -0.07
CA LEU A 137 -9.91 -8.50 -0.33
C LEU A 137 -9.73 -9.20 -1.68
N ARG A 138 -9.31 -8.44 -2.69
CA ARG A 138 -8.91 -8.98 -3.99
C ARG A 138 -7.45 -8.67 -4.25
N MET A 139 -6.65 -9.72 -4.40
CA MET A 139 -5.28 -9.56 -4.88
C MET A 139 -5.31 -9.15 -6.35
N ASN A 140 -4.54 -8.12 -6.73
CA ASN A 140 -4.63 -7.55 -8.09
C ASN A 140 -3.98 -8.43 -9.18
N MET A 141 -3.28 -9.52 -8.79
CA MET A 141 -2.65 -10.54 -9.65
C MET A 141 -1.70 -9.98 -10.73
N TYR A 142 -1.31 -8.71 -10.62
CA TYR A 142 -0.56 -8.02 -11.67
C TYR A 142 0.82 -8.65 -11.89
N ASP A 143 1.45 -9.07 -10.80
CA ASP A 143 2.72 -9.78 -10.82
C ASP A 143 2.69 -11.11 -11.60
N ILE A 144 1.52 -11.75 -11.74
CA ILE A 144 1.34 -12.96 -12.54
C ILE A 144 0.92 -12.61 -13.97
N ALA A 145 0.06 -11.60 -14.13
CA ALA A 145 -0.48 -11.17 -15.41
C ALA A 145 0.59 -10.53 -16.34
N ASP A 146 1.57 -9.84 -15.76
CA ASP A 146 2.66 -9.17 -16.49
C ASP A 146 3.81 -10.12 -16.90
N GLY A 147 3.63 -11.44 -16.73
CA GLY A 147 4.63 -12.45 -17.09
C GLY A 147 5.88 -12.46 -16.19
N ARG A 148 5.88 -11.67 -15.11
CA ARG A 148 6.89 -11.71 -14.07
C ARG A 148 6.77 -13.02 -13.28
N THR A 149 7.91 -13.55 -12.83
CA THR A 149 7.93 -14.67 -11.89
C THR A 149 8.32 -14.11 -10.52
N PRO A 150 7.38 -14.00 -9.57
CA PRO A 150 7.69 -13.52 -8.24
C PRO A 150 8.66 -14.47 -7.52
N THR A 151 9.54 -13.90 -6.70
CA THR A 151 10.39 -14.67 -5.79
C THR A 151 9.58 -15.31 -4.67
N ALA A 152 10.14 -16.33 -4.00
CA ALA A 152 9.52 -16.91 -2.81
C ALA A 152 9.21 -15.85 -1.73
N SER A 153 10.12 -14.90 -1.55
CA SER A 153 9.97 -13.76 -0.62
C SER A 153 8.77 -12.88 -0.95
N GLU A 154 8.57 -12.57 -2.23
CA GLU A 154 7.42 -11.78 -2.68
C GLU A 154 6.11 -12.52 -2.52
N HIS A 155 6.09 -13.83 -2.81
CA HIS A 155 4.92 -14.67 -2.53
C HIS A 155 4.56 -14.66 -1.05
N VAL A 156 5.55 -14.86 -0.17
CA VAL A 156 5.34 -14.85 1.29
C VAL A 156 4.85 -13.47 1.75
N ASN A 157 5.49 -12.38 1.32
CA ASN A 157 5.06 -11.03 1.68
C ASN A 157 3.62 -10.77 1.25
N ALA A 158 3.27 -11.15 0.02
CA ALA A 158 1.92 -10.99 -0.51
C ALA A 158 0.88 -11.71 0.36
N CYS A 159 1.15 -12.95 0.74
CA CYS A 159 0.22 -13.74 1.55
C CYS A 159 0.10 -13.18 2.97
N LEU A 160 1.23 -12.88 3.63
CA LEU A 160 1.24 -12.37 5.00
C LEU A 160 0.60 -10.99 5.13
N GLU A 161 0.81 -10.09 4.16
CA GLU A 161 0.15 -8.79 4.14
C GLU A 161 -1.36 -8.92 3.94
N ASN A 162 -1.82 -9.82 3.07
CA ASN A 162 -3.26 -10.03 2.87
C ASN A 162 -3.93 -10.67 4.09
N CYS A 163 -3.29 -11.65 4.75
CA CYS A 163 -3.73 -12.13 6.07
C CYS A 163 -3.83 -10.98 7.08
N ARG A 164 -2.87 -10.05 7.06
CA ARG A 164 -2.91 -8.85 7.92
C ARG A 164 -4.08 -7.95 7.59
N ARG A 165 -4.42 -7.76 6.33
CA ARG A 165 -5.56 -6.94 5.92
C ARG A 165 -6.88 -7.54 6.40
N MET A 166 -7.06 -8.85 6.26
CA MET A 166 -8.22 -9.55 6.81
C MET A 166 -8.30 -9.37 8.33
N ALA A 167 -7.20 -9.60 9.05
CA ALA A 167 -7.17 -9.47 10.51
C ALA A 167 -7.41 -8.04 11.03
N LYS A 168 -6.90 -7.01 10.34
CA LYS A 168 -6.99 -5.61 10.79
C LYS A 168 -8.25 -4.89 10.32
N PHE A 169 -8.75 -5.22 9.14
CA PHE A 169 -9.82 -4.47 8.48
C PHE A 169 -11.08 -5.29 8.24
N ASP A 170 -11.10 -6.56 8.66
CA ASP A 170 -12.24 -7.47 8.49
C ASP A 170 -12.67 -7.61 7.02
N TRP A 171 -11.67 -7.60 6.13
CA TRP A 171 -11.89 -7.80 4.71
C TRP A 171 -12.09 -9.27 4.39
N GLN A 172 -12.97 -9.56 3.43
CA GLN A 172 -13.33 -10.91 3.01
C GLN A 172 -12.65 -11.24 1.68
N PRO A 173 -11.81 -12.29 1.60
CA PRO A 173 -11.06 -12.60 0.39
C PRO A 173 -11.97 -13.14 -0.72
N THR A 174 -11.66 -12.83 -1.98
CA THR A 174 -12.22 -13.59 -3.11
C THR A 174 -11.72 -15.04 -3.09
N ALA A 175 -12.40 -15.96 -3.78
CA ALA A 175 -11.98 -17.35 -3.86
C ALA A 175 -10.55 -17.50 -4.43
N GLU A 176 -10.22 -16.71 -5.46
CA GLU A 176 -8.89 -16.69 -6.08
C GLU A 176 -7.82 -16.16 -5.12
N SER A 177 -8.14 -15.09 -4.38
CA SER A 177 -7.23 -14.50 -3.38
C SER A 177 -7.00 -15.48 -2.23
N ALA A 178 -8.04 -16.12 -1.71
CA ALA A 178 -7.95 -17.16 -0.69
C ALA A 178 -7.07 -18.34 -1.14
N ALA A 179 -7.28 -18.82 -2.37
CA ALA A 179 -6.48 -19.90 -2.94
C ALA A 179 -5.00 -19.52 -3.06
N ARG A 180 -4.70 -18.29 -3.53
CA ARG A 180 -3.33 -17.78 -3.63
C ARG A 180 -2.66 -17.64 -2.26
N ILE A 181 -3.37 -17.13 -1.26
CA ILE A 181 -2.86 -16.97 0.11
C ILE A 181 -2.50 -18.35 0.70
N ALA A 182 -3.39 -19.34 0.56
CA ALA A 182 -3.14 -20.70 1.04
C ALA A 182 -1.96 -21.38 0.31
N ALA A 183 -1.89 -21.21 -1.01
CA ALA A 183 -0.78 -21.74 -1.81
C ALA A 183 0.56 -21.11 -1.43
N GLY A 184 0.58 -19.93 -0.81
CA GLY A 184 1.79 -19.23 -0.43
C GLY A 184 2.67 -19.95 0.59
N VAL A 185 2.07 -20.81 1.44
CA VAL A 185 2.77 -21.50 2.54
C VAL A 185 3.97 -22.31 2.02
N GLN A 186 3.85 -22.88 0.81
CA GLN A 186 4.90 -23.70 0.20
C GLN A 186 6.20 -22.91 -0.13
N TYR A 187 6.13 -21.59 -0.17
CA TYR A 187 7.30 -20.74 -0.43
C TYR A 187 8.08 -20.42 0.85
N TRP A 188 7.48 -20.60 2.03
CA TRP A 188 8.16 -20.33 3.30
C TRP A 188 9.47 -21.12 3.49
N PRO A 189 9.53 -22.44 3.21
CA PRO A 189 10.77 -23.21 3.35
C PRO A 189 11.87 -22.83 2.34
N GLN A 190 11.54 -22.01 1.33
CA GLN A 190 12.46 -21.56 0.30
C GLN A 190 13.15 -20.24 0.66
N LEU A 191 12.72 -19.59 1.74
CA LEU A 191 13.31 -18.35 2.23
C LEU A 191 14.70 -18.59 2.81
N SER A 192 15.59 -17.62 2.62
CA SER A 192 16.84 -17.54 3.36
C SER A 192 16.58 -17.22 4.84
N VAL A 193 17.58 -17.49 5.69
CA VAL A 193 17.51 -17.19 7.14
C VAL A 193 17.20 -15.70 7.37
N THR A 194 17.84 -14.81 6.63
CA THR A 194 17.63 -13.35 6.76
C THR A 194 16.20 -12.94 6.38
N GLU A 195 15.60 -13.59 5.39
CA GLU A 195 14.22 -13.31 5.00
C GLU A 195 13.22 -13.82 6.05
N VAL A 196 13.46 -15.02 6.60
CA VAL A 196 12.68 -15.54 7.73
C VAL A 196 12.73 -14.56 8.91
N GLU A 197 13.93 -14.13 9.31
CA GLU A 197 14.12 -13.14 10.38
C GLU A 197 13.39 -11.82 10.08
N TYR A 198 13.45 -11.34 8.84
CA TYR A 198 12.74 -10.14 8.40
C TYR A 198 11.23 -10.30 8.61
N PHE A 199 10.61 -11.38 8.14
CA PHE A 199 9.17 -11.58 8.26
C PHE A 199 8.72 -11.81 9.70
N THR A 200 9.46 -12.57 10.50
CA THR A 200 9.17 -12.78 11.92
C THR A 200 9.18 -11.46 12.68
N ARG A 201 10.24 -10.64 12.50
CA ARG A 201 10.33 -9.31 13.13
C ARG A 201 9.25 -8.37 12.64
N LYS A 202 8.96 -8.37 11.33
CA LYS A 202 7.91 -7.56 10.73
C LYS A 202 6.56 -7.90 11.37
N LEU A 203 6.19 -9.17 11.50
CA LEU A 203 4.92 -9.60 12.08
C LEU A 203 4.80 -9.23 13.57
N ALA A 204 5.87 -9.42 14.34
CA ALA A 204 5.89 -9.15 15.78
C ALA A 204 5.51 -7.70 16.13
N THR A 205 5.77 -6.75 15.23
CA THR A 205 5.43 -5.33 15.44
C THR A 205 4.03 -4.93 14.97
N LYS A 206 3.30 -5.80 14.25
CA LYS A 206 1.99 -5.43 13.66
C LYS A 206 0.78 -5.66 14.57
N TYR A 207 0.92 -6.49 15.60
CA TYR A 207 -0.18 -6.84 16.51
C TYR A 207 0.21 -6.62 17.96
N SER A 208 -0.63 -5.90 18.69
CA SER A 208 -0.58 -5.88 20.15
C SER A 208 -0.91 -7.28 20.71
N PRO A 209 -0.52 -7.59 21.96
CA PRO A 209 -0.84 -8.88 22.58
C PRO A 209 -2.34 -9.24 22.56
N ALA A 210 -3.22 -8.23 22.63
CA ALA A 210 -4.67 -8.42 22.58
C ALA A 210 -5.20 -8.80 21.18
N GLU A 211 -4.52 -8.37 20.11
CA GLU A 211 -4.93 -8.64 18.72
C GLU A 211 -4.39 -9.98 18.21
N ARG A 212 -3.32 -10.50 18.82
CA ARG A 212 -2.64 -11.74 18.37
C ARG A 212 -3.57 -12.95 18.26
N PRO A 213 -4.50 -13.25 19.19
CA PRO A 213 -5.37 -14.42 19.06
C PRO A 213 -6.29 -14.36 17.84
N GLN A 214 -6.91 -13.22 17.58
CA GLN A 214 -7.78 -13.02 16.42
C GLN A 214 -6.95 -13.10 15.12
N ALA A 215 -5.80 -12.43 15.08
CA ALA A 215 -4.91 -12.50 13.93
C ALA A 215 -4.47 -13.95 13.65
N ARG A 216 -4.05 -14.70 14.68
CA ARG A 216 -3.66 -16.11 14.51
C ARG A 216 -4.79 -16.95 13.90
N SER A 217 -6.04 -16.73 14.32
CA SER A 217 -7.21 -17.44 13.75
C SER A 217 -7.32 -17.22 12.24
N ILE A 218 -7.23 -15.96 11.79
CA ILE A 218 -7.29 -15.63 10.36
C ILE A 218 -6.15 -16.29 9.59
N TYR A 219 -4.92 -16.27 10.13
CA TYR A 219 -3.78 -16.89 9.45
C TYR A 219 -3.91 -18.43 9.41
N ALA A 220 -4.51 -19.04 10.44
CA ALA A 220 -4.74 -20.48 10.50
C ALA A 220 -5.68 -20.98 9.39
N GLU A 221 -6.67 -20.19 8.97
CA GLU A 221 -7.58 -20.53 7.86
C GLU A 221 -6.83 -20.82 6.54
N PHE A 222 -5.62 -20.28 6.40
CA PHE A 222 -4.78 -20.43 5.22
C PHE A 222 -3.49 -21.23 5.47
N GLY A 223 -3.34 -21.84 6.65
CA GLY A 223 -2.16 -22.64 7.02
C GLY A 223 -0.92 -21.82 7.40
N TRP A 224 -1.09 -20.55 7.77
CA TRP A 224 0.00 -19.65 8.15
C TRP A 224 0.16 -19.48 9.67
N ASP A 225 -0.57 -20.19 10.51
CA ASP A 225 -0.56 -19.96 11.96
C ASP A 225 0.79 -20.21 12.63
N PHE A 226 1.63 -21.08 12.04
CA PHE A 226 2.97 -21.38 12.54
C PHE A 226 3.85 -20.13 12.72
N ILE A 227 3.61 -19.06 11.95
CA ILE A 227 4.40 -17.82 12.06
C ILE A 227 4.26 -17.14 13.43
N PHE A 228 3.19 -17.44 14.18
CA PHE A 228 2.95 -16.85 15.50
C PHE A 228 3.74 -17.54 16.61
N ASP A 229 4.35 -18.69 16.30
CA ASP A 229 5.17 -19.49 17.20
C ASP A 229 6.69 -19.30 16.96
N LEU A 230 7.07 -18.44 15.99
CA LEU A 230 8.45 -18.08 15.62
C LEU A 230 9.02 -16.90 16.41
#